data_AF-A0A9E5UGT0-F1
#
_entry.id   AF-A0A9E5UGT0-F1
#
_cell.length_a   1.000
_cell.length_b   1.000
_cell.length_c   1.000
_cell.angle_alpha   90.00
_cell.angle_beta   90.00
_cell.angle_gamma   90.00
#
_symmetry.space_group_name_H-M   'P 1'
#
loop_
_entity.id
_entity.type
_entity.pdbx_description
1 polymer ?
#
loop_
_entity_poly.entity_id
_entity_poly.type
_entity_poly.pdbx_seq_one_letter_code
_entity_poly.pdbx_strand_id
1 'polypeptide(L)' 'MPKRIVVIGGGISGLSAVNRLLELKKERNLDIEVFLIEKSGRLGGAIS' A
#
# COMPACT_ATOMS: atom_id res chain seq x y z
N MET A 1 19.01 1.83 -5.48
CA MET A 1 17.86 2.71 -5.77
C MET A 1 16.63 1.90 -5.42
N PRO A 2 15.78 2.39 -4.51
CA PRO A 2 14.61 1.64 -4.07
C PRO A 2 13.65 1.40 -5.24
N LYS A 3 13.06 0.20 -5.30
CA LYS A 3 11.94 -0.04 -6.22
C LYS A 3 10.71 0.68 -5.69
N ARG A 4 10.14 1.56 -6.52
CA ARG A 4 8.93 2.31 -6.18
C ARG A 4 7.69 1.55 -6.62
N ILE A 5 6.73 1.43 -5.72
CA ILE A 5 5.45 0.76 -5.92
C ILE A 5 4.34 1.75 -5.62
N VAL A 6 3.40 1.92 -6.57
CA VAL A 6 2.21 2.74 -6.37
C VAL A 6 0.99 1.82 -6.33
N VAL A 7 0.21 1.92 -5.25
CA VAL A 7 -1.07 1.23 -5.09
C VAL A 7 -2.18 2.24 -5.32
N ILE A 8 -3.04 1.98 -6.31
CA ILE A 8 -4.16 2.85 -6.66
C ILE A 8 -5.45 2.29 -6.04
N GLY A 9 -6.09 3.10 -5.21
CA GLY A 9 -7.31 2.76 -4.46
C GLY A 9 -7.02 2.42 -3.00
N GLY A 10 -7.65 3.16 -2.08
CA GLY A 10 -7.57 3.02 -0.62
C GLY A 10 -8.66 2.13 -0.01
N GLY A 11 -9.27 1.24 -0.80
CA GLY A 11 -10.19 0.20 -0.30
C GLY A 11 -9.46 -0.95 0.39
N ILE A 12 -10.20 -1.95 0.87
CA ILE A 12 -9.62 -3.07 1.63
C ILE A 12 -8.49 -3.79 0.89
N SER A 13 -8.63 -4.00 -0.43
CA SER A 13 -7.61 -4.66 -1.24
C SER A 13 -6.33 -3.82 -1.32
N GLY A 14 -6.45 -2.51 -1.52
CA GLY A 14 -5.29 -1.61 -1.59
C GLY A 14 -4.58 -1.48 -0.25
N LEU A 15 -5.34 -1.31 0.84
CA LEU A 15 -4.77 -1.29 2.20
C LEU A 15 -4.10 -2.61 2.56
N SER A 16 -4.71 -3.74 2.21
CA SER A 16 -4.12 -5.07 2.43
C SER A 16 -2.83 -5.25 1.64
N ALA A 17 -2.79 -4.79 0.39
CA ALA A 17 -1.59 -4.82 -0.44
C ALA A 17 -0.47 -3.97 0.17
N VAL A 18 -0.76 -2.74 0.60
CA VAL A 18 0.21 -1.88 1.30
C VAL A 18 0.71 -2.55 2.58
N ASN A 19 -0.19 -3.06 3.42
CA ASN A 19 0.19 -3.74 4.66
C ASN A 19 1.14 -4.90 4.37
N ARG A 20 0.82 -5.76 3.39
CA ARG A 20 1.67 -6.90 3.03
C ARG A 20 3.02 -6.47 2.46
N LEU A 21 3.07 -5.40 1.67
CA LEU A 21 4.33 -4.86 1.15
C LEU A 21 5.23 -4.33 2.28
N LEU A 22 4.66 -3.68 3.31
CA LEU A 22 5.39 -3.19 4.47
C LEU A 22 5.93 -4.33 5.35
N GLU A 23 5.16 -5.41 5.52
CA GLU A 23 5.64 -6.64 6.17
C GLU A 23 6.80 -7.26 5.40
N LEU A 24 6.64 -7.49 4.10
CA LEU A 24 7.69 -8.04 3.24
C LEU A 24 8.96 -7.20 3.23
N LYS A 25 8.81 -5.86 3.24
CA LYS A 25 9.94 -4.92 3.36
C LYS A 25 10.77 -5.21 4.60
N LYS A 26 10.11 -5.44 5.76
CA LYS A 26 10.78 -5.75 7.03
C LYS A 26 11.32 -7.18 7.06
N GLU A 27 10.49 -8.17 6.70
CA GLU A 27 10.81 -9.60 6.74
C GLU A 27 12.01 -9.96 5.85
N ARG A 28 12.14 -9.31 4.70
CA ARG A 28 13.13 -9.65 3.67
C ARG A 28 14.13 -8.53 3.39
N ASN A 29 14.12 -7.48 4.21
CA ASN A 29 14.99 -6.31 4.07
C ASN A 29 14.98 -5.73 2.63
N LEU A 30 13.80 -5.58 2.04
CA LEU A 30 13.66 -5.15 0.65
C LEU A 30 13.88 -3.64 0.53
N ASP A 31 14.67 -3.21 -0.45
CA ASP A 31 14.82 -1.80 -0.82
C ASP A 31 13.61 -1.34 -1.66
N ILE A 32 12.46 -1.15 -1.02
CA ILE A 32 11.21 -0.69 -1.65
C ILE A 32 10.61 0.54 -0.98
N GLU A 33 9.95 1.36 -1.79
CA GLU A 33 9.18 2.55 -1.39
C GLU A 33 7.74 2.39 -1.89
N VAL A 34 6.76 2.57 -1.00
CA VAL A 34 5.35 2.28 -1.29
C VAL A 34 4.52 3.56 -1.15
N PHE A 35 3.77 3.88 -2.19
CA PHE A 35 2.82 5.00 -2.22
C PHE A 35 1.40 4.47 -2.40
N LEU A 36 0.44 5.01 -1.64
CA LEU A 36 -0.99 4.75 -1.83
C LEU A 36 -1.64 6.03 -2.33
N ILE A 37 -2.44 5.94 -3.40
CA ILE A 37 -3.25 7.05 -3.91
C ILE A 37 -4.72 6.64 -3.85
N GLU A 38 -5.53 7.45 -3.18
CA GLU A 38 -6.98 7.27 -3.07
C GLU A 38 -7.68 8.55 -3.55
N LYS A 39 -8.78 8.39 -4.29
CA LYS A 39 -9.57 9.50 -4.83
C LYS A 39 -10.32 10.25 -3.72
N SER A 40 -10.87 9.52 -2.76
CA SER A 40 -11.69 10.07 -1.68
C SER A 40 -10.84 10.62 -0.54
N GLY A 41 -11.45 11.45 0.30
CA GLY A 41 -10.79 11.98 1.52
C GLY A 41 -10.69 10.97 2.67
N ARG A 42 -11.05 9.70 2.45
CA ARG A 42 -11.00 8.64 3.47
C ARG A 42 -10.47 7.34 2.86
N LEU A 43 -10.01 6.45 3.73
CA LEU A 43 -9.67 5.07 3.35
C LEU A 43 -10.86 4.14 3.65
N GLY A 44 -10.79 2.90 3.20
CA GLY A 44 -11.79 1.84 3.48
C GLY A 44 -12.61 1.43 2.26
N GLY A 45 -12.75 2.29 1.25
CA GLY A 45 -13.48 1.98 0.02
C GLY A 45 -14.92 1.57 0.32
N ALA A 46 -15.30 0.33 -0.03
CA ALA A 46 -16.62 -0.23 0.24
C ALA A 46 -16.89 -0.55 1.73
N ILE A 47 -15.84 -0.52 2.57
CA ILE A 47 -15.98 -0.65 4.03
C ILE A 47 -16.13 0.77 4.58
N SER A 48 -17.31 1.05 5.15
CA SER A 48 -17.70 2.35 5.72
C SER A 48 -17.53 2.35 7.23
#